data_AF-A0A435UGX7-F1
#
_entry.id   AF-A0A435UGX7-F1
#
_cell.length_a   1.000
_cell.length_b   1.000
_cell.length_c   1.000
_cell.angle_alpha   90.00
_cell.angle_beta   90.00
_cell.angle_gamma   90.00
#
_symmetry.space_group_name_H-M   'P 1'
#
loop_
_entity.id
_entity.type
_entity.pdbx_description
1 polymer ?
#
loop_
_entity_poly.entity_id
_entity_poly.type
_entity_poly.pdbx_seq_one_letter_code
_entity_poly.pdbx_strand_id
1 'polypeptide(L)'
;MKFTRRDVIRTTAGAAAGALGSRFISSPALAQDGPKYKPEDGAKLRLLRWSPFVQGDEDQWLANTKRFTEATGVAVRVDKESWEDIRPKAAVAANVGSG
;
A
#
# COMPACT_ATOMS: atom_id res chain seq x y z
N MET A 1 -12.74 -36.69 -38.10
CA MET A 1 -11.84 -36.72 -36.93
C MET A 1 -12.38 -37.71 -35.92
N LYS A 2 -11.60 -38.70 -35.49
CA LYS A 2 -12.04 -39.68 -34.46
C LYS A 2 -11.49 -39.22 -33.11
N PHE A 3 -12.35 -38.76 -32.21
CA PHE A 3 -11.96 -38.42 -30.84
C PHE A 3 -11.71 -39.71 -30.05
N THR A 4 -10.52 -39.84 -29.47
CA THR A 4 -10.22 -40.99 -28.59
C THR A 4 -10.53 -40.64 -27.14
N ARG A 5 -10.79 -41.66 -26.30
CA ARG A 5 -11.05 -41.47 -24.86
C ARG A 5 -9.91 -40.70 -24.17
N ARG A 6 -8.68 -40.86 -24.67
CA ARG A 6 -7.48 -40.17 -24.18
C ARG A 6 -7.50 -38.67 -24.50
N ASP A 7 -8.05 -38.30 -25.65
CA ASP A 7 -8.21 -36.89 -26.05
C ASP A 7 -9.25 -36.19 -25.16
N VAL A 8 -10.33 -36.88 -24.79
CA VAL A 8 -11.34 -36.36 -23.87
C VAL A 8 -10.74 -36.12 -22.49
N ILE A 9 -9.96 -37.08 -21.96
CA ILE A 9 -9.29 -36.94 -20.66
C ILE A 9 -8.26 -35.80 -20.70
N ARG A 10 -7.47 -35.69 -21.77
CA ARG A 10 -6.45 -34.64 -21.90
C ARG A 10 -7.08 -33.25 -22.00
N THR A 11 -8.17 -33.11 -22.76
CA THR A 11 -8.88 -31.84 -22.92
C THR A 11 -9.57 -31.43 -21.63
N THR A 12 -10.21 -32.36 -20.93
CA THR A 12 -10.89 -32.07 -19.66
C THR A 12 -9.90 -31.77 -18.52
N ALA A 13 -8.78 -32.51 -18.43
CA ALA A 13 -7.71 -32.22 -17.47
C ALA A 13 -7.06 -30.85 -17.74
N GLY A 14 -6.81 -30.50 -19.00
CA GLY A 14 -6.30 -29.18 -19.38
C GLY A 14 -7.27 -28.04 -19.08
N ALA A 15 -8.56 -28.24 -19.32
CA ALA A 15 -9.60 -27.25 -19.00
C ALA A 15 -9.78 -27.07 -17.48
N ALA A 16 -9.77 -28.15 -16.70
CA ALA A 16 -9.86 -28.10 -15.24
C ALA A 16 -8.62 -27.43 -14.61
N ALA A 17 -7.43 -27.77 -15.10
CA ALA A 17 -6.19 -27.11 -14.68
C ALA A 17 -6.17 -25.63 -15.07
N GLY A 18 -6.68 -25.27 -16.25
CA GLY A 18 -6.81 -23.88 -16.69
C GLY A 18 -7.82 -23.08 -15.86
N ALA A 19 -8.95 -23.68 -15.49
CA ALA A 19 -9.99 -23.03 -14.67
C ALA A 19 -9.60 -22.88 -13.19
N LEU A 20 -8.82 -23.82 -12.65
CA LEU A 20 -8.26 -23.69 -11.30
C LEU A 20 -7.04 -22.78 -11.28
N GLY A 21 -6.18 -22.87 -12.30
CA GLY A 21 -4.98 -22.02 -12.45
C GLY A 21 -5.31 -20.55 -12.70
N SER A 22 -6.39 -20.24 -13.44
CA SER A 22 -6.82 -18.86 -13.67
C SER A 22 -7.23 -18.15 -12.38
N ARG A 23 -7.78 -18.88 -11.39
CA ARG A 23 -8.04 -18.32 -10.06
C ARG A 23 -6.75 -17.92 -9.34
N PHE A 24 -5.65 -18.65 -9.51
CA PHE A 24 -4.38 -18.28 -8.88
C PHE A 24 -3.63 -17.16 -9.61
N ILE A 25 -3.89 -16.95 -10.90
CA ILE A 25 -3.26 -15.88 -11.70
C ILE A 25 -3.99 -14.54 -11.52
N SER A 26 -5.31 -14.59 -11.30
CA SER A 26 -6.16 -13.39 -11.26
C SER A 26 -6.77 -13.10 -9.88
N SER A 27 -6.50 -13.91 -8.86
CA SER A 27 -6.91 -13.57 -7.49
C SER A 27 -6.11 -12.36 -7.00
N PRO A 28 -6.76 -11.20 -6.76
CA PRO A 28 -6.09 -10.10 -6.10
C PRO A 28 -5.55 -10.57 -4.74
N ALA A 29 -4.37 -10.09 -4.35
CA ALA A 29 -3.83 -10.38 -3.04
C ALA A 29 -4.85 -9.96 -1.97
N LEU A 30 -5.17 -10.86 -1.04
CA LEU A 30 -6.19 -10.67 0.01
C LEU A 30 -5.91 -9.46 0.93
N ALA A 31 -4.74 -8.83 0.80
CA ALA A 31 -4.36 -7.61 1.49
C ALA A 31 -4.70 -6.30 0.73
N GLN A 32 -5.29 -6.37 -0.48
CA GLN A 32 -5.68 -5.19 -1.24
C GLN A 32 -6.88 -4.44 -0.63
N ASP A 33 -7.73 -5.14 0.13
CA ASP A 33 -8.81 -4.52 0.89
C ASP A 33 -8.24 -4.07 2.25
N GLY A 34 -7.33 -3.10 2.19
CA GLY A 34 -6.88 -2.38 3.39
C GLY A 34 -8.08 -1.77 4.12
N PRO A 35 -7.98 -1.52 5.43
CA PRO A 35 -9.07 -0.97 6.21
C PRO A 35 -9.65 0.29 5.55
N LYS A 36 -10.97 0.25 5.28
CA LYS A 36 -11.72 1.36 4.65
C LYS A 36 -11.94 2.47 5.68
N TYR A 37 -10.89 3.24 5.94
CA TYR A 37 -10.99 4.45 6.75
C TYR A 37 -11.59 5.56 5.87
N LYS A 38 -12.78 6.05 6.23
CA LYS A 38 -13.29 7.31 5.70
C LYS A 38 -12.62 8.43 6.51
N PRO A 39 -11.75 9.25 5.92
CA PRO A 39 -11.16 10.38 6.63
C PRO A 39 -12.26 11.35 7.08
N GLU A 40 -12.05 11.98 8.23
CA GLU A 40 -12.95 13.04 8.72
C GLU A 40 -12.82 14.30 7.84
N ASP A 41 -13.91 15.06 7.71
CA ASP A 41 -13.93 16.26 6.88
C ASP A 41 -12.95 17.32 7.44
N GLY A 42 -12.01 17.76 6.61
CA GLY A 42 -10.99 18.74 6.99
C GLY A 42 -9.81 18.18 7.78
N ALA A 43 -9.66 16.86 7.86
CA ALA A 43 -8.51 16.22 8.52
C ALA A 43 -7.17 16.70 7.94
N LYS A 44 -6.21 16.91 8.85
CA LYS A 44 -4.83 17.28 8.52
C LYS A 44 -3.90 16.32 9.24
N LEU A 45 -2.94 15.77 8.51
CA LEU A 45 -1.93 14.87 9.06
C LEU A 45 -0.59 15.58 9.13
N ARG A 46 0.09 15.43 10.26
CA ARG A 46 1.46 15.89 10.46
C ARG A 46 2.36 14.68 10.68
N LEU A 47 3.30 14.47 9.76
CA LEU A 47 4.25 13.37 9.81
C LEU A 47 5.61 13.91 10.21
N LEU A 48 6.08 13.53 11.39
CA LEU A 48 7.45 13.76 11.82
C LEU A 48 8.32 12.60 11.35
N ARG A 49 9.36 12.92 10.56
CA ARG A 49 10.26 11.91 9.98
C ARG A 49 11.71 12.36 10.12
N TRP A 50 12.64 11.42 10.25
CA TRP A 50 14.06 11.75 10.20
C TRP A 50 14.46 12.07 8.76
N SER A 51 15.45 12.95 8.61
CA SER A 51 16.02 13.27 7.30
C SER A 51 16.65 12.02 6.68
N PRO A 52 16.25 11.63 5.46
CA PRO A 52 16.80 10.43 4.82
C PRO A 52 18.29 10.60 4.51
N PHE A 53 19.00 9.47 4.50
CA PHE A 53 20.37 9.39 3.98
C PHE A 53 20.39 9.22 2.45
N VAL A 54 19.31 8.67 1.88
CA VAL A 54 19.17 8.39 0.45
C VAL A 54 18.07 9.26 -0.15
N GLN A 55 18.44 10.10 -1.11
CA GLN A 55 17.51 11.03 -1.75
C GLN A 55 16.33 10.33 -2.45
N GLY A 56 16.56 9.18 -3.09
CA GLY A 56 15.51 8.42 -3.78
C GLY A 56 14.39 7.93 -2.85
N ASP A 57 14.69 7.68 -1.58
CA ASP A 57 13.66 7.34 -0.59
C ASP A 57 12.80 8.56 -0.22
N GLU A 58 13.40 9.76 -0.18
CA GLU A 58 12.65 11.00 0.02
C GLU A 58 11.67 11.26 -1.13
N ASP A 59 12.15 11.13 -2.36
CA ASP A 59 11.36 11.41 -3.55
C ASP A 59 10.15 10.46 -3.65
N GLN A 60 10.37 9.17 -3.36
CA GLN A 60 9.29 8.18 -3.31
C GLN A 60 8.31 8.45 -2.17
N TRP A 61 8.80 8.86 -1.00
CA TRP A 61 7.94 9.20 0.14
C TRP A 61 7.03 10.40 -0.15
N LEU A 62 7.58 11.47 -0.71
CA LEU A 62 6.82 12.65 -1.09
C LEU A 62 5.82 12.34 -2.20
N ALA A 63 6.20 11.54 -3.20
CA ALA A 63 5.30 11.10 -4.26
C ALA A 63 4.12 10.29 -3.70
N ASN A 64 4.37 9.36 -2.78
CA ASN A 64 3.32 8.56 -2.14
C ASN A 64 2.41 9.40 -1.24
N THR A 65 2.98 10.35 -0.51
CA THR A 65 2.21 11.27 0.34
C THR A 65 1.28 12.16 -0.50
N LYS A 66 1.75 12.62 -1.66
CA LYS A 66 0.94 13.36 -2.62
C LYS A 66 -0.22 12.51 -3.15
N ARG A 67 0.05 11.28 -3.58
CA ARG A 67 -0.98 10.33 -4.02
C ARG A 67 -2.01 10.05 -2.92
N PHE A 68 -1.57 9.92 -1.67
CA PHE A 68 -2.47 9.77 -0.53
C PHE A 68 -3.37 10.99 -0.36
N THR A 69 -2.80 12.20 -0.42
CA THR A 69 -3.58 13.46 -0.37
C THR A 69 -4.61 13.52 -1.50
N GLU A 70 -4.22 13.14 -2.72
CA GLU A 70 -5.11 13.13 -3.89
C GLU A 70 -6.25 12.10 -3.75
N ALA A 71 -5.97 10.91 -3.21
CA ALA A 71 -6.95 9.85 -3.04
C ALA A 71 -7.92 10.10 -1.87
N THR A 72 -7.47 10.80 -0.83
CA THR A 72 -8.21 10.94 0.44
C THR A 72 -8.72 12.35 0.71
N GLY A 73 -8.17 13.37 0.04
CA GLY A 73 -8.44 14.78 0.34
C GLY A 73 -7.77 15.31 1.62
N VAL A 74 -7.03 14.47 2.34
CA VAL A 74 -6.38 14.83 3.62
C VAL A 74 -5.07 15.55 3.36
N ALA A 75 -4.93 16.77 3.88
CA ALA A 75 -3.69 17.52 3.74
C ALA A 75 -2.60 16.93 4.63
N VAL A 76 -1.49 16.50 4.04
CA VAL A 76 -0.35 15.93 4.77
C VAL A 76 0.85 16.87 4.76
N ARG A 77 1.40 17.16 5.95
CA ARG A 77 2.65 17.90 6.12
C ARG A 77 3.73 16.97 6.66
N VAL A 78 4.87 16.90 5.98
CA VAL A 78 6.05 16.14 6.42
C VAL A 78 7.08 17.10 7.01
N ASP A 79 7.34 17.00 8.31
CA ASP A 79 8.43 17.69 8.97
C ASP A 79 9.64 16.75 9.07
N LYS A 80 10.79 17.24 8.61
CA LYS A 80 12.05 16.49 8.57
C LYS A 80 12.97 17.01 9.66
N GLU A 81 13.52 16.11 10.47
CA GLU A 81 14.45 16.45 11.54
C GLU A 81 15.71 15.60 11.53
N SER A 82 16.77 16.10 12.17
CA SER A 82 17.99 15.33 12.39
C SER A 82 17.75 14.17 13.36
N TRP A 83 18.56 13.11 13.27
CA TRP A 83 18.43 11.90 14.08
C TRP A 83 18.54 12.15 15.59
N GLU A 84 19.35 13.12 16.01
CA GLU A 84 19.49 13.47 17.43
C GLU A 84 18.28 14.26 17.95
N ASP A 85 17.62 15.01 17.07
CA ASP A 85 16.52 15.91 17.42
C ASP A 85 15.14 15.24 17.30
N ILE A 86 15.02 14.15 16.55
CA ILE A 86 13.73 13.47 16.34
C ILE A 86 13.18 12.85 17.61
N ARG A 87 14.03 12.20 18.42
CA ARG A 87 13.63 11.53 19.67
C ARG A 87 13.07 12.53 20.69
N PRO A 88 13.79 13.61 21.06
CA PRO A 88 13.24 14.59 21.98
C PRO A 88 12.00 15.29 21.42
N LYS A 89 11.95 15.60 20.11
CA LYS A 89 10.78 16.25 19.51
C LYS A 89 9.54 15.35 19.46
N ALA A 90 9.72 14.07 19.15
CA ALA A 90 8.64 13.08 19.19
C ALA A 90 8.10 12.93 20.62
N ALA A 91 9.00 12.88 21.62
CA ALA A 91 8.60 12.81 23.03
C ALA A 91 7.81 14.06 23.45
N VAL A 92 8.22 15.26 23.04
CA VAL A 92 7.47 16.50 23.33
C VAL A 92 6.11 16.48 22.64
N ALA A 93 6.04 16.16 21.34
CA ALA A 93 4.79 16.11 20.58
C ALA A 93 3.77 15.13 21.20
N ALA A 94 4.25 13.97 21.68
CA ALA A 94 3.42 13.00 22.38
C ALA A 94 2.88 13.54 23.72
N ASN A 95 3.72 14.24 24.50
CA ASN A 95 3.32 14.78 25.79
C ASN A 95 2.31 15.93 25.68
N VAL A 96 2.44 16.80 24.66
CA VAL A 96 1.57 17.98 24.49
C VAL A 96 0.36 17.72 23.59
N GLY A 97 0.22 16.50 23.04
CA GLY A 97 -0.87 16.14 22.14
C GLY A 97 -0.86 16.91 20.82
N SER A 98 0.32 17.35 20.38
CA SER A 98 0.49 18.13 19.13
C SER A 98 0.91 17.27 17.94
N GLY A 99 0.82 15.95 18.09
CA GLY A 99 1.07 14.95 17.05
C GLY A 99 -0.12 14.81 16.12
#